data_AF-A0AAN8GZC0-F1
#
_entry.id   AF-A0AAN8GZC0-F1
#
_cell.length_a   1.000
_cell.length_b   1.000
_cell.length_c   1.000
_cell.angle_alpha   90.00
_cell.angle_beta   90.00
_cell.angle_gamma   90.00
#
_symmetry.space_group_name_H-M   'P 1'
#
loop_
_entity.id
_entity.type
_entity.pdbx_description
1 polymer ?
#
loop_
_entity_poly.entity_id
_entity_poly.type
_entity_poly.pdbx_seq_one_letter_code
_entity_poly.pdbx_strand_id
1 'polypeptide(L)'
;MFGALLGLQDAVVTWMSRARQRVIQGFTVFSIVFLLLWISAFLYGSFYYSYMPMAAFSTPVHYHYRTDCESPASFLCSYPMANISLMRNKKHVLTFGQAYQMSLQLDMPDSPTNQELGMLMIKTTCFSGKGGQVASSARSARQLLSASSSRFSMLRYRSELLRSLSTLLFLPAFLTGVSEQKQVLEVELFSDYTDDPYLPSVTAVIEILSNKVQIYSSQLNVHAHFTGIRYLLFNFPLLSALVGVSSNFVFLSLLFVLSYVKLLLKENWAPVQLRTDGDRNINQEDHSNAAGGTAELVGPRM
;
A
#
# COMPACT_ATOMS: atom_id res chain seq x y z
N MET A 1 -43.48 63.54 -0.62
CA MET A 1 -42.29 63.08 0.13
C MET A 1 -42.40 61.63 0.62
N PHE A 2 -43.60 61.12 0.94
CA PHE A 2 -43.81 59.73 1.39
C PHE A 2 -43.59 58.63 0.32
N GLY A 3 -43.98 58.86 -0.93
CA GLY A 3 -43.86 57.85 -2.00
C GLY A 3 -42.42 57.50 -2.42
N ALA A 4 -41.49 58.46 -2.31
CA ALA A 4 -40.07 58.22 -2.62
C ALA A 4 -39.39 57.34 -1.55
N LEU A 5 -39.85 57.42 -0.30
CA LEU A 5 -39.30 56.67 0.82
C LEU A 5 -39.76 55.20 0.81
N LEU A 6 -41.00 54.94 0.36
CA LEU A 6 -41.52 53.58 0.15
C LEU A 6 -40.80 52.85 -1.01
N GLY A 7 -40.58 53.53 -2.15
CA GLY A 7 -39.87 52.93 -3.29
C GLY A 7 -38.41 52.59 -2.99
N LEU A 8 -37.75 53.39 -2.14
CA LEU A 8 -36.42 53.09 -1.60
C LEU A 8 -36.42 51.86 -0.68
N GLN A 9 -37.44 51.70 0.17
CA GLN A 9 -37.59 50.53 1.03
C GLN A 9 -37.82 49.25 0.22
N ASP A 10 -38.69 49.28 -0.80
CA ASP A 10 -38.95 48.11 -1.67
C ASP A 10 -37.75 47.75 -2.55
N ALA A 11 -37.02 48.76 -3.04
CA ALA A 11 -35.76 48.54 -3.78
C ALA A 11 -34.67 47.92 -2.88
N VAL A 12 -34.57 48.36 -1.63
CA VAL A 12 -33.60 47.84 -0.66
C VAL A 12 -33.96 46.42 -0.22
N VAL A 13 -35.24 46.09 -0.03
CA VAL A 13 -35.72 44.74 0.31
C VAL A 13 -35.51 43.77 -0.86
N THR A 14 -35.82 44.17 -2.09
CA THR A 14 -35.58 43.34 -3.29
C THR A 14 -34.09 43.17 -3.60
N TRP A 15 -33.28 44.18 -3.31
CA TRP A 15 -31.82 44.08 -3.44
C TRP A 15 -31.23 43.16 -2.36
N MET A 16 -31.67 43.28 -1.11
CA MET A 16 -31.27 42.37 -0.02
C MET A 16 -31.70 40.93 -0.26
N SER A 17 -32.90 40.68 -0.80
CA SER A 17 -33.36 39.31 -1.08
C SER A 17 -32.57 38.67 -2.22
N ARG A 18 -32.28 39.41 -3.30
CA ARG A 18 -31.41 38.96 -4.39
C ARG A 18 -29.97 38.74 -3.92
N ALA A 19 -29.43 39.62 -3.08
CA ALA A 19 -28.11 39.47 -2.49
C ALA A 19 -28.04 38.22 -1.59
N ARG A 20 -29.02 38.03 -0.71
CA ARG A 20 -29.15 36.83 0.14
C ARG A 20 -29.22 35.55 -0.70
N GLN A 21 -30.01 35.55 -1.77
CA GLN A 21 -30.14 34.39 -2.64
C GLN A 21 -28.85 34.07 -3.41
N ARG A 22 -28.10 35.08 -3.87
CA ARG A 22 -26.78 34.87 -4.47
C ARG A 22 -25.74 34.38 -3.48
N VAL A 23 -25.75 34.89 -2.25
CA VAL A 23 -24.87 34.40 -1.18
C VAL A 23 -25.17 32.94 -0.86
N ILE A 24 -26.46 32.58 -0.71
CA ILE A 24 -26.86 31.19 -0.46
C ILE A 24 -26.48 30.29 -1.65
N GLN A 25 -26.75 30.70 -2.89
CA GLN A 25 -26.36 29.93 -4.09
C GLN A 25 -24.85 29.76 -4.19
N GLY A 26 -24.08 30.83 -3.95
CA GLY A 26 -22.63 30.79 -3.94
C GLY A 26 -22.08 29.86 -2.85
N PHE A 27 -22.64 29.94 -1.64
CA PHE A 27 -22.29 29.05 -0.54
C PHE A 27 -22.61 27.59 -0.85
N THR A 28 -23.78 27.31 -1.44
CA THR A 28 -24.17 25.96 -1.85
C THR A 28 -23.22 25.40 -2.91
N VAL A 29 -22.89 26.19 -3.95
CA VAL A 29 -21.94 25.76 -4.99
C VAL A 29 -20.55 25.54 -4.41
N PHE A 30 -20.07 26.46 -3.57
CA PHE A 30 -18.78 26.31 -2.89
C PHE A 30 -18.74 25.05 -2.01
N SER A 31 -19.79 24.80 -1.24
CA SER A 31 -19.90 23.61 -0.41
C SER A 31 -19.89 22.32 -1.24
N ILE A 32 -20.59 22.29 -2.39
CA ILE A 32 -20.59 21.13 -3.29
C ILE A 32 -19.20 20.90 -3.87
N VAL A 33 -18.55 21.94 -4.38
CA VAL A 33 -17.18 21.85 -4.95
C VAL A 33 -16.17 21.39 -3.91
N PHE A 34 -16.25 21.95 -2.69
CA PHE A 34 -15.40 21.55 -1.57
C PHE A 34 -15.60 20.08 -1.20
N LEU A 35 -16.84 19.61 -1.09
CA LEU A 35 -17.13 18.20 -0.81
C LEU A 35 -16.62 17.28 -1.92
N LEU A 36 -16.80 17.65 -3.20
CA LEU A 36 -16.30 16.89 -4.33
C LEU A 36 -14.76 16.81 -4.32
N LEU A 37 -14.09 17.92 -4.02
CA LEU A 37 -12.64 17.95 -3.90
C LEU A 37 -12.15 17.09 -2.73
N TRP A 38 -12.85 17.14 -1.59
CA TRP A 38 -12.53 16.32 -0.42
C TRP A 38 -12.69 14.82 -0.71
N ILE A 39 -13.80 14.42 -1.34
CA ILE A 39 -14.04 13.03 -1.76
C ILE A 39 -12.98 12.59 -2.78
N SER A 40 -12.63 13.45 -3.74
CA SER A 40 -11.60 13.18 -4.74
C SER A 40 -10.23 12.92 -4.10
N ALA A 41 -9.84 13.79 -3.16
CA ALA A 41 -8.59 13.65 -2.41
C ALA A 41 -8.59 12.38 -1.56
N PHE A 42 -9.69 12.07 -0.89
CA PHE A 42 -9.85 10.84 -0.10
C PHE A 42 -9.75 9.58 -0.97
N LEU A 43 -10.38 9.59 -2.15
CA LEU A 43 -10.32 8.46 -3.09
C LEU A 43 -8.88 8.23 -3.59
N TYR A 44 -8.17 9.30 -3.96
CA TYR A 44 -6.76 9.20 -4.34
C TYR A 44 -5.89 8.71 -3.18
N GLY A 45 -6.06 9.25 -1.96
CA GLY A 45 -5.30 8.82 -0.79
C GLY A 45 -5.53 7.35 -0.45
N SER A 46 -6.78 6.88 -0.55
CA SER A 46 -7.13 5.47 -0.35
C SER A 46 -6.50 4.57 -1.41
N PHE A 47 -6.52 4.99 -2.68
CA PHE A 47 -5.83 4.29 -3.76
C PHE A 47 -4.32 4.24 -3.51
N TYR A 48 -3.70 5.37 -3.19
CA TYR A 48 -2.27 5.46 -2.94
C TYR A 48 -1.84 4.51 -1.81
N TYR A 49 -2.55 4.53 -0.67
CA TYR A 49 -2.23 3.68 0.47
C TYR A 49 -2.46 2.18 0.20
N SER A 50 -3.50 1.84 -0.58
CA SER A 50 -3.80 0.44 -0.93
C SER A 50 -2.84 -0.11 -2.00
N TYR A 51 -2.44 0.73 -2.95
CA TYR A 51 -1.65 0.30 -4.11
C TYR A 51 -0.13 0.35 -3.89
N MET A 52 0.34 1.28 -3.05
CA MET A 52 1.77 1.50 -2.82
C MET A 52 2.29 0.64 -1.67
N PRO A 53 3.18 -0.34 -1.92
CA PRO A 53 3.73 -1.16 -0.85
C PRO A 53 4.88 -0.44 -0.12
N MET A 54 5.38 -1.06 0.94
CA MET A 54 6.53 -0.56 1.68
C MET A 54 7.77 -0.51 0.77
N ALA A 55 8.39 0.67 0.64
CA ALA A 55 9.49 0.92 -0.27
C ALA A 55 10.84 0.36 0.19
N ALA A 56 11.09 0.39 1.50
CA ALA A 56 12.31 -0.12 2.09
C ALA A 56 12.03 -0.73 3.46
N PHE A 57 12.72 -1.83 3.75
CA PHE A 57 12.68 -2.49 5.04
C PHE A 57 14.11 -2.87 5.45
N SER A 58 14.52 -2.42 6.63
CA SER A 58 15.79 -2.79 7.23
C SER A 58 15.56 -3.48 8.57
N THR A 59 16.35 -4.52 8.82
CA THR A 59 16.37 -5.25 10.11
C THR A 59 17.78 -5.64 10.48
N PRO A 60 18.16 -5.50 11.77
CA PRO A 60 19.44 -6.02 12.24
C PRO A 60 19.47 -7.54 12.17
N VAL A 61 20.65 -8.09 11.89
CA VAL A 61 20.90 -9.51 11.75
C VAL A 61 21.81 -9.95 12.90
N HIS A 62 21.29 -10.83 13.75
CA HIS A 62 22.02 -11.37 14.89
C HIS A 62 22.47 -12.80 14.59
N TYR A 63 23.79 -12.98 14.47
CA TYR A 63 24.39 -14.28 14.24
C TYR A 63 24.48 -15.09 15.54
N HIS A 64 24.19 -16.38 15.42
CA HIS A 64 24.41 -17.38 16.44
C HIS A 64 25.14 -18.57 15.82
N TYR A 65 25.88 -19.28 16.65
CA TYR A 65 26.53 -20.52 16.28
C TYR A 65 25.71 -21.68 16.79
N ARG A 66 25.68 -22.76 16.02
CA ARG A 66 25.20 -24.06 16.50
C ARG A 66 26.22 -24.64 17.47
N THR A 67 25.71 -25.03 18.64
CA THR A 67 26.48 -25.61 19.76
C THR A 67 26.27 -27.12 19.89
N ASP A 68 25.43 -27.72 19.05
CA ASP A 68 25.01 -29.13 19.08
C ASP A 68 26.00 -30.08 18.39
N CYS A 69 27.30 -29.86 18.61
CA CYS A 69 28.35 -30.60 17.91
C CYS A 69 28.98 -31.67 18.79
N GLU A 70 29.21 -32.84 18.21
CA GLU A 70 29.62 -34.07 18.89
C GLU A 70 31.08 -34.04 19.38
N SER A 71 31.89 -33.10 18.89
CA SER A 71 33.31 -32.97 19.22
C SER A 71 33.62 -31.69 20.03
N PRO A 72 34.09 -31.80 21.28
CA PRO A 72 34.40 -30.65 22.16
C PRO A 72 35.72 -29.93 21.83
N ALA A 73 36.43 -30.32 20.76
CA ALA A 73 37.77 -29.79 20.44
C ALA A 73 37.77 -28.45 19.67
N SER A 74 36.61 -28.00 19.17
CA SER A 74 36.47 -26.73 18.47
C SER A 74 35.30 -25.93 19.06
N PHE A 75 35.59 -24.82 19.75
CA PHE A 75 34.57 -23.91 20.31
C PHE A 75 33.56 -23.39 19.26
N LEU A 76 33.88 -23.49 17.96
CA LEU A 76 33.04 -23.12 16.82
C LEU A 76 32.95 -24.29 15.85
N CYS A 77 31.97 -25.17 16.04
CA CYS A 77 31.79 -26.34 15.18
C CYS A 77 30.85 -26.09 13.98
N SER A 78 30.37 -24.86 13.81
CA SER A 78 29.40 -24.49 12.79
C SER A 78 29.67 -23.11 12.20
N TYR A 79 29.05 -22.85 11.06
CA TYR A 79 29.04 -21.54 10.43
C TYR A 79 28.08 -20.59 11.18
N PRO A 80 28.39 -19.28 11.28
CA PRO A 80 27.49 -18.32 11.87
C PRO A 80 26.21 -18.23 11.03
N MET A 81 25.08 -18.41 11.70
CA MET A 81 23.75 -18.36 11.09
C MET A 81 22.88 -17.33 11.79
N ALA A 82 21.94 -16.73 11.06
CA ALA A 82 20.97 -15.80 11.60
C ALA A 82 19.58 -16.08 11.05
N ASN A 83 18.59 -16.12 11.95
CA ASN A 83 17.19 -16.30 11.60
C ASN A 83 16.49 -14.95 11.70
N ILE A 84 15.90 -14.50 10.61
CA ILE A 84 15.30 -13.17 10.48
C ILE A 84 13.83 -13.34 10.14
N SER A 85 12.94 -12.67 10.87
CA SER A 85 11.53 -12.62 10.51
C SER A 85 11.27 -11.53 9.47
N LEU A 86 10.72 -11.92 8.32
CA LEU A 86 10.21 -11.02 7.28
C LEU A 86 8.77 -10.55 7.59
N MET A 87 8.40 -10.55 8.87
CA MET A 87 7.12 -10.10 9.39
C MET A 87 7.33 -8.98 10.41
N ARG A 88 6.60 -7.87 10.25
CA ARG A 88 6.58 -6.76 11.21
C ARG A 88 5.16 -6.61 11.75
N ASN A 89 5.00 -6.71 13.07
CA ASN A 89 3.69 -6.60 13.75
C ASN A 89 2.61 -7.53 13.12
N LYS A 90 2.98 -8.80 12.86
CA LYS A 90 2.12 -9.82 12.22
C LYS A 90 1.70 -9.51 10.77
N LYS A 91 2.25 -8.47 10.13
CA LYS A 91 2.06 -8.18 8.71
C LYS A 91 3.29 -8.62 7.91
N HIS A 92 3.05 -9.17 6.72
CA HIS A 92 4.12 -9.49 5.77
C HIS A 92 4.78 -8.20 5.29
N VAL A 93 6.11 -8.18 5.32
CA VAL A 93 6.91 -7.04 4.84
C VAL A 93 6.91 -7.00 3.31
N LEU A 94 6.98 -8.18 2.69
CA LEU A 94 6.99 -8.34 1.24
C LEU A 94 5.56 -8.34 0.72
N THR A 95 5.32 -7.54 -0.32
CA THR A 95 4.03 -7.50 -1.02
C THR A 95 4.07 -8.44 -2.21
N PHE A 96 3.01 -9.24 -2.39
CA PHE A 96 2.90 -10.19 -3.48
C PHE A 96 2.99 -9.52 -4.86
N GLY A 97 3.74 -10.14 -5.77
CA GLY A 97 3.94 -9.66 -7.14
C GLY A 97 4.80 -8.39 -7.26
N GLN A 98 5.38 -7.89 -6.17
CA GLN A 98 6.38 -6.82 -6.19
C GLN A 98 7.77 -7.45 -6.16
N ALA A 99 8.66 -7.01 -7.07
CA ALA A 99 10.06 -7.39 -7.05
C ALA A 99 10.82 -6.57 -6.00
N TYR A 100 11.66 -7.24 -5.23
CA TYR A 100 12.49 -6.68 -4.17
C TYR A 100 13.95 -7.08 -4.38
N GLN A 101 14.85 -6.12 -4.18
CA GLN A 101 16.27 -6.35 -4.05
C GLN A 101 16.61 -6.53 -2.57
N MET A 102 17.25 -7.64 -2.23
CA MET A 102 17.71 -7.92 -0.87
C MET A 102 19.22 -7.79 -0.81
N SER A 103 19.74 -6.86 -0.02
CA SER A 103 21.16 -6.69 0.24
C SER A 103 21.48 -6.90 1.72
N LEU A 104 22.65 -7.49 1.98
CA LEU A 104 23.20 -7.69 3.31
C LEU A 104 24.37 -6.72 3.49
N GLN A 105 24.27 -5.84 4.48
CA GLN A 105 25.35 -4.96 4.88
C GLN A 105 26.04 -5.56 6.10
N LEU A 106 27.32 -5.91 5.95
CA LEU A 106 28.16 -6.52 6.98
C LEU A 106 29.23 -5.52 7.42
N ASP A 107 29.20 -5.15 8.70
CA ASP A 107 30.24 -4.35 9.32
C ASP A 107 31.32 -5.29 9.88
N MET A 108 32.52 -5.22 9.32
CA MET A 108 33.63 -6.11 9.69
C MET A 108 34.88 -5.30 10.06
N PRO A 109 35.65 -5.74 11.07
CA PRO A 109 36.96 -5.15 11.35
C PRO A 109 37.96 -5.43 10.23
N ASP A 110 38.89 -4.49 10.01
CA ASP A 110 40.07 -4.70 9.15
C ASP A 110 41.15 -5.50 9.92
N SER A 111 40.82 -6.70 10.36
CA SER A 111 41.72 -7.61 11.09
C SER A 111 42.49 -8.53 10.14
N PRO A 112 43.72 -8.98 10.50
CA PRO A 112 44.49 -9.91 9.66
C PRO A 112 43.72 -11.21 9.43
N THR A 113 43.00 -11.71 10.44
CA THR A 113 42.13 -12.89 10.30
C THR A 113 41.12 -12.70 9.19
N ASN A 114 40.43 -11.55 9.14
CA ASN A 114 39.41 -11.25 8.14
C ASN A 114 39.98 -11.05 6.73
N GLN A 115 41.18 -10.51 6.61
CA GLN A 115 41.86 -10.34 5.32
C GLN A 115 42.31 -11.67 4.72
N GLU A 116 42.82 -12.57 5.56
CA GLU A 116 43.28 -13.91 5.16
C GLU A 116 42.13 -14.84 4.74
N LEU A 117 40.88 -14.53 5.11
CA LEU A 117 39.70 -15.29 4.69
C LEU A 117 39.52 -15.30 3.17
N GLY A 118 39.91 -14.22 2.49
CA GLY A 118 39.65 -14.04 1.07
C GLY A 118 38.15 -14.00 0.76
N MET A 119 37.73 -14.82 -0.22
CA MET A 119 36.33 -14.89 -0.63
C MET A 119 35.48 -15.65 0.41
N LEU A 120 34.44 -14.98 0.91
CA LEU A 120 33.42 -15.56 1.78
C LEU A 120 32.14 -15.82 0.99
N MET A 121 31.55 -17.00 1.15
CA MET A 121 30.24 -17.31 0.59
C MET A 121 29.15 -17.02 1.62
N ILE A 122 28.15 -16.26 1.22
CA ILE A 122 26.95 -15.98 1.99
C ILE A 122 25.79 -16.69 1.32
N LYS A 123 25.14 -17.56 2.08
CA LYS A 123 23.96 -18.29 1.66
C LYS A 123 22.74 -17.71 2.35
N THR A 124 21.69 -17.47 1.59
CA THR A 124 20.41 -16.98 2.10
C THR A 124 19.29 -17.89 1.64
N THR A 125 18.49 -18.36 2.58
CA THR A 125 17.34 -19.23 2.32
C THR A 125 16.09 -18.62 2.94
N CYS A 126 15.04 -18.49 2.13
CA CYS A 126 13.73 -18.01 2.57
C CYS A 126 12.82 -19.21 2.81
N PHE A 127 12.15 -19.21 3.96
CA PHE A 127 11.22 -20.24 4.40
C PHE A 127 9.82 -19.67 4.58
N SER A 128 8.83 -20.47 4.19
CA SER A 128 7.42 -20.13 4.40
C SER A 128 6.96 -20.44 5.82
N GLY A 129 6.04 -19.62 6.35
CA GLY A 129 5.54 -19.70 7.73
C GLY A 129 4.63 -20.89 8.05
N LYS A 130 4.41 -21.81 7.10
CA LYS A 130 3.59 -23.03 7.30
C LYS A 130 4.30 -24.13 8.10
N GLY A 131 5.45 -23.86 8.71
CA GLY A 131 6.22 -24.85 9.47
C GLY A 131 6.53 -24.39 10.89
N GLY A 132 5.62 -24.63 11.83
CA GLY A 132 5.91 -24.60 13.27
C GLY A 132 6.90 -25.69 13.74
N GLN A 133 7.46 -26.47 12.82
CA GLN A 133 8.48 -27.50 13.05
C GLN A 133 9.37 -27.61 11.81
N VAL A 134 10.24 -26.62 11.59
CA VAL A 134 11.38 -26.81 10.68
C VAL A 134 12.41 -27.65 11.43
N ALA A 135 12.55 -28.92 11.00
CA ALA A 135 13.63 -29.88 11.30
C ALA A 135 13.18 -31.18 12.00
N SER A 136 12.73 -32.14 11.20
CA SER A 136 13.04 -33.56 11.48
C SER A 136 13.35 -34.35 10.21
N SER A 137 13.06 -33.83 9.01
CA SER A 137 13.45 -34.47 7.75
C SER A 137 13.82 -33.46 6.66
N ALA A 138 14.87 -33.78 5.89
CA ALA A 138 15.35 -32.96 4.77
C ALA A 138 14.31 -32.77 3.65
N ARG A 139 13.35 -33.70 3.53
CA ARG A 139 12.25 -33.60 2.54
C ARG A 139 11.23 -32.53 2.93
N SER A 140 10.88 -32.43 4.21
CA SER A 140 9.94 -31.41 4.72
C SER A 140 10.54 -30.00 4.60
N ALA A 141 11.84 -29.86 4.86
CA ALA A 141 12.55 -28.59 4.70
C ALA A 141 12.54 -28.08 3.24
N ARG A 142 12.61 -28.99 2.25
CA ARG A 142 12.59 -28.61 0.83
C ARG A 142 11.20 -28.14 0.37
N GLN A 143 10.12 -28.65 0.97
CA GLN A 143 8.75 -28.23 0.67
C GLN A 143 8.40 -26.84 1.23
N LEU A 144 9.12 -26.39 2.27
CA LEU A 144 8.92 -25.08 2.90
C LEU A 144 9.88 -23.99 2.39
N LEU A 145 10.81 -24.37 1.51
CA LEU A 145 11.81 -23.46 0.95
C LEU A 145 11.20 -22.67 -0.21
N SER A 146 11.02 -21.37 -0.01
CA SER A 146 10.50 -20.47 -1.05
C SER A 146 11.61 -20.08 -2.03
N ALA A 147 12.80 -19.74 -1.53
CA ALA A 147 13.93 -19.40 -2.38
C ALA A 147 15.28 -19.63 -1.67
N SER A 148 16.32 -19.77 -2.47
CA SER A 148 17.70 -19.88 -1.99
C SER A 148 18.63 -19.10 -2.91
N SER A 149 19.58 -18.37 -2.35
CA SER A 149 20.66 -17.69 -3.06
C SER A 149 21.99 -17.96 -2.37
N SER A 150 23.06 -17.99 -3.17
CA SER A 150 24.44 -18.12 -2.71
C SER A 150 25.30 -17.10 -3.45
N ARG A 151 25.92 -16.18 -2.69
CA ARG A 151 26.70 -15.08 -3.24
C ARG A 151 28.06 -15.05 -2.59
N PHE A 152 29.09 -14.84 -3.40
CA PHE A 152 30.43 -14.60 -2.89
C PHE A 152 30.64 -13.12 -2.66
N SER A 153 31.41 -12.80 -1.64
CA SER A 153 31.91 -11.46 -1.42
C SER A 153 33.31 -11.52 -0.81
N MET A 154 34.00 -10.39 -0.75
CA MET A 154 35.36 -10.31 -0.25
C MET A 154 35.60 -8.92 0.34
N LEU A 155 36.34 -8.87 1.45
CA LEU A 155 36.83 -7.61 1.99
C LEU A 155 37.70 -6.88 0.97
N ARG A 156 37.69 -5.55 1.00
CA ARG A 156 38.40 -4.77 -0.01
C ARG A 156 39.88 -4.85 0.32
N TYR A 157 40.63 -5.55 -0.52
CA TYR A 157 42.07 -5.64 -0.34
C TYR A 157 42.72 -4.25 -0.35
N ARG A 158 43.60 -4.03 0.63
CA ARG A 158 44.49 -2.87 0.76
C ARG A 158 45.88 -3.39 1.05
N SER A 159 46.91 -2.77 0.47
CA SER A 159 48.30 -3.15 0.76
C SER A 159 48.70 -2.72 2.17
N GLU A 160 49.65 -3.43 2.78
CA GLU A 160 50.17 -3.12 4.12
C GLU A 160 50.73 -1.69 4.22
N LEU A 161 51.40 -1.23 3.16
CA LEU A 161 51.91 0.14 3.06
C LEU A 161 50.77 1.16 3.08
N LEU A 162 49.70 0.92 2.31
CA LEU A 162 48.54 1.80 2.26
C LEU A 162 47.79 1.81 3.60
N ARG A 163 47.66 0.67 4.27
CA ARG A 163 47.03 0.57 5.60
C ARG A 163 47.84 1.35 6.63
N SER A 164 49.16 1.20 6.63
CA SER A 164 50.05 1.92 7.55
C SER A 164 49.99 3.43 7.33
N LEU A 165 50.04 3.88 6.07
CA LEU A 165 49.91 5.29 5.72
C LEU A 165 48.54 5.86 6.11
N SER A 166 47.45 5.12 5.83
CA SER A 166 46.09 5.52 6.22
C SER A 166 45.94 5.59 7.74
N THR A 167 46.55 4.66 8.47
CA THR A 167 46.51 4.65 9.94
C THR A 167 47.28 5.84 10.52
N LEU A 168 48.42 6.18 9.94
CA LEU A 168 49.21 7.35 10.34
C LEU A 168 48.48 8.67 10.02
N LEU A 169 47.88 8.77 8.84
CA LEU A 169 47.17 9.97 8.38
C LEU A 169 45.92 10.25 9.23
N PHE A 170 45.15 9.21 9.56
CA PHE A 170 43.92 9.31 10.35
C PHE A 170 44.12 9.00 11.84
N LEU A 171 45.36 8.95 12.33
CA LEU A 171 45.70 8.62 13.72
C LEU A 171 44.92 9.49 14.75
N PRO A 172 44.82 10.82 14.60
CA PRO A 172 44.06 11.63 15.55
C PRO A 172 42.57 11.26 15.60
N ALA A 173 41.97 10.91 14.45
CA ALA A 173 40.57 10.51 14.36
C ALA A 173 40.32 9.13 15.02
N PHE A 174 41.29 8.22 14.93
CA PHE A 174 41.22 6.91 15.61
C PHE A 174 41.41 7.05 17.13
N LEU A 175 42.37 7.86 17.59
CA LEU A 175 42.62 8.07 19.02
C LEU A 175 41.48 8.80 19.74
N THR A 176 40.81 9.73 19.04
CA THR A 176 39.63 10.42 19.56
C THR A 176 38.35 9.59 19.49
N GLY A 177 38.38 8.41 18.84
CA GLY A 177 37.23 7.54 18.65
C GLY A 177 36.19 8.06 17.65
N VAL A 178 36.50 9.13 16.91
CA VAL A 178 35.62 9.67 15.85
C VAL A 178 35.53 8.72 14.66
N SER A 179 36.61 8.00 14.39
CA SER A 179 36.69 6.98 13.35
C SER A 179 37.13 5.65 13.94
N GLU A 180 36.67 4.56 13.36
CA GLU A 180 37.03 3.19 13.71
C GLU A 180 37.59 2.47 12.48
N GLN A 181 38.52 1.55 12.69
CA GLN A 181 39.10 0.72 11.62
C GLN A 181 38.16 -0.42 11.24
N LYS A 182 37.06 -0.08 10.56
CA LYS A 182 36.07 -1.03 10.05
C LYS A 182 35.82 -0.85 8.56
N GLN A 183 35.33 -1.89 7.94
CA GLN A 183 34.87 -1.90 6.56
C GLN A 183 33.43 -2.40 6.49
N VAL A 184 32.60 -1.68 5.73
CA VAL A 184 31.24 -2.10 5.41
C VAL A 184 31.28 -2.87 4.09
N LEU A 185 30.75 -4.09 4.09
CA LEU A 185 30.62 -4.94 2.93
C LEU A 185 29.14 -5.09 2.57
N GLU A 186 28.74 -4.55 1.44
CA GLU A 186 27.38 -4.71 0.90
C GLU A 186 27.35 -5.85 -0.10
N VAL A 187 26.46 -6.83 0.13
CA VAL A 187 26.31 -8.02 -0.70
C VAL A 187 24.87 -8.13 -1.15
N GLU A 188 24.64 -8.05 -2.45
CA GLU A 188 23.34 -8.29 -3.05
C GLU A 188 23.01 -9.78 -3.02
N LEU A 189 22.09 -10.17 -2.15
CA LEU A 189 21.64 -11.55 -1.99
C LEU A 189 20.70 -11.96 -3.13
N PHE A 190 19.68 -11.14 -3.38
CA PHE A 190 18.72 -11.31 -4.48
C PHE A 190 18.54 -9.98 -5.20
N SER A 191 18.56 -10.00 -6.54
CA SER A 191 18.33 -8.81 -7.37
C SER A 191 16.85 -8.52 -7.55
N ASP A 192 16.09 -9.53 -7.97
CA ASP A 192 14.67 -9.43 -8.30
C ASP A 192 13.86 -10.51 -7.58
N TYR A 193 13.84 -10.45 -6.25
CA TYR A 193 13.08 -11.37 -5.43
C TYR A 193 11.59 -11.06 -5.47
N THR A 194 10.77 -12.00 -5.93
CA THR A 194 9.31 -11.90 -5.91
C THR A 194 8.75 -12.95 -4.96
N ASP A 195 7.93 -12.53 -3.99
CA ASP A 195 7.31 -13.47 -3.04
C ASP A 195 6.08 -14.16 -3.67
N ASP A 196 6.01 -15.48 -3.49
CA ASP A 196 4.94 -16.31 -4.04
C ASP A 196 3.68 -16.26 -3.16
N PRO A 197 2.48 -16.02 -3.73
CA PRO A 197 1.24 -15.94 -2.95
C PRO A 197 0.87 -17.25 -2.21
N TYR A 198 1.27 -18.39 -2.78
CA TYR A 198 0.94 -19.72 -2.25
C TYR A 198 1.93 -20.19 -1.16
N LEU A 199 3.18 -19.69 -1.21
CA LEU A 199 4.26 -19.97 -0.27
C LEU A 199 4.91 -18.64 0.19
N PRO A 200 4.19 -17.82 0.98
CA PRO A 200 4.70 -16.53 1.43
C PRO A 200 5.92 -16.73 2.33
N SER A 201 6.97 -15.95 2.07
CA SER A 201 8.21 -16.00 2.86
C SER A 201 8.06 -15.26 4.18
N VAL A 202 8.23 -16.00 5.27
CA VAL A 202 8.05 -15.49 6.63
C VAL A 202 9.38 -15.37 7.36
N THR A 203 10.31 -16.29 7.08
CA THR A 203 11.62 -16.32 7.73
C THR A 203 12.69 -16.35 6.67
N ALA A 204 13.74 -15.55 6.82
CA ALA A 204 14.98 -15.66 6.06
C ALA A 204 16.09 -16.18 6.98
N VAL A 205 16.86 -17.14 6.51
CA VAL A 205 18.04 -17.66 7.20
C VAL A 205 19.27 -17.27 6.40
N ILE A 206 20.20 -16.60 7.06
CA ILE A 206 21.48 -16.20 6.46
C ILE A 206 22.58 -17.02 7.11
N GLU A 207 23.39 -17.67 6.31
CA GLU A 207 24.53 -18.49 6.73
C GLU A 207 25.79 -17.97 6.02
N ILE A 208 26.84 -17.67 6.78
CA ILE A 208 28.13 -17.25 6.22
C ILE A 208 29.09 -18.42 6.32
N LEU A 209 29.53 -18.96 5.18
CA LEU A 209 30.35 -20.18 5.12
C LEU A 209 31.82 -19.89 5.44
N SER A 210 32.08 -19.43 6.66
CA SER A 210 33.40 -19.27 7.24
C SER A 210 33.33 -19.38 8.76
N ASN A 211 34.22 -20.18 9.34
CA ASN A 211 34.29 -20.36 10.80
C ASN A 211 35.21 -19.34 11.50
N LYS A 212 36.04 -18.63 10.74
CA LYS A 212 37.01 -17.65 11.26
C LYS A 212 36.58 -16.19 11.02
N VAL A 213 35.40 -15.97 10.44
CA VAL A 213 34.89 -14.63 10.14
C VAL A 213 34.57 -13.86 11.42
N GLN A 214 35.05 -12.61 11.48
CA GLN A 214 34.78 -11.67 12.57
C GLN A 214 33.86 -10.58 12.04
N ILE A 215 32.72 -10.39 12.69
CA ILE A 215 31.65 -9.47 12.28
C ILE A 215 31.23 -8.66 13.51
N TYR A 216 31.09 -7.34 13.36
CA TYR A 216 30.57 -6.47 14.42
C TYR A 216 29.05 -6.39 14.39
N SER A 217 28.52 -6.01 13.24
CA SER A 217 27.09 -5.87 13.02
C SER A 217 26.72 -6.27 11.60
N SER A 218 25.46 -6.60 11.41
CA SER A 218 24.93 -6.91 10.10
C SER A 218 23.50 -6.43 10.00
N GLN A 219 23.13 -5.94 8.83
CA GLN A 219 21.80 -5.41 8.53
C GLN A 219 21.32 -6.00 7.22
N LEU A 220 20.11 -6.56 7.24
CA LEU A 220 19.41 -6.98 6.04
C LEU A 220 18.58 -5.80 5.56
N ASN A 221 18.86 -5.35 4.34
CA ASN A 221 18.14 -4.29 3.66
C ASN A 221 17.35 -4.89 2.50
N VAL A 222 16.07 -4.53 2.44
CA VAL A 222 15.15 -4.98 1.40
C VAL A 222 14.56 -3.74 0.74
N HIS A 223 14.85 -3.56 -0.54
CA HIS A 223 14.42 -2.42 -1.33
C HIS A 223 13.46 -2.85 -2.43
N ALA A 224 12.31 -2.19 -2.53
CA ALA A 224 11.35 -2.48 -3.59
C ALA A 224 11.81 -1.86 -4.92
N HIS A 225 11.85 -2.67 -5.98
CA HIS A 225 12.08 -2.19 -7.34
C HIS A 225 10.76 -1.77 -7.98
N PHE A 226 10.41 -0.49 -7.85
CA PHE A 226 9.16 0.03 -8.43
C PHE A 226 9.26 0.15 -9.94
N THR A 227 8.30 -0.43 -10.66
CA THR A 227 8.14 -0.28 -12.11
C THR A 227 6.75 0.25 -12.45
N GLY A 228 6.60 0.86 -13.63
CA GLY A 228 5.31 1.35 -14.14
C GLY A 228 4.69 2.49 -13.31
N ILE A 229 3.40 2.36 -12.98
CA ILE A 229 2.64 3.40 -12.24
C ILE A 229 3.24 3.60 -10.84
N ARG A 230 3.69 2.54 -10.16
CA ARG A 230 4.32 2.63 -8.83
C ARG A 230 5.60 3.47 -8.87
N TYR A 231 6.39 3.35 -9.93
CA TYR A 231 7.60 4.17 -10.11
C TYR A 231 7.26 5.66 -10.18
N LEU A 232 6.23 6.02 -10.96
CA LEU A 232 5.82 7.42 -11.09
C LEU A 232 5.26 7.97 -9.77
N LEU A 233 4.48 7.17 -9.03
CA LEU A 233 3.95 7.53 -7.71
C LEU A 233 5.06 7.73 -6.67
N PHE A 234 6.10 6.90 -6.69
CA PHE A 234 7.20 6.98 -5.73
C PHE A 234 8.12 8.17 -6.00
N ASN A 235 8.53 8.36 -7.25
CA ASN A 235 9.51 9.39 -7.60
C ASN A 235 8.89 10.79 -7.73
N PHE A 236 7.60 10.88 -8.12
CA PHE A 236 6.90 12.16 -8.33
C PHE A 236 5.57 12.21 -7.55
N PRO A 237 5.61 12.25 -6.20
CA PRO A 237 4.41 12.22 -5.37
C PRO A 237 3.50 13.45 -5.60
N LEU A 238 4.08 14.64 -5.82
CA LEU A 238 3.30 15.87 -6.03
C LEU A 238 2.57 15.88 -7.39
N LEU A 239 3.27 15.52 -8.46
CA LEU A 239 2.68 15.48 -9.80
C LEU A 239 1.61 14.39 -9.90
N SER A 240 1.88 13.22 -9.33
CA SER A 240 0.91 12.12 -9.32
C SER A 240 -0.33 12.45 -8.48
N ALA A 241 -0.18 13.14 -7.35
CA ALA A 241 -1.30 13.62 -6.55
C ALA A 241 -2.14 14.66 -7.29
N LEU A 242 -1.51 15.64 -7.94
CA LEU A 242 -2.22 16.66 -8.73
C LEU A 242 -3.03 16.03 -9.87
N VAL A 243 -2.40 15.15 -10.65
CA VAL A 243 -3.05 14.46 -11.77
C VAL A 243 -4.16 13.52 -11.28
N GLY A 244 -3.92 12.77 -10.20
CA GLY A 244 -4.91 11.83 -9.64
C GLY A 244 -6.11 12.53 -9.00
N VAL A 245 -5.91 13.61 -8.24
CA VAL A 245 -7.01 14.37 -7.63
C VAL A 245 -7.78 15.16 -8.68
N SER A 246 -7.11 15.73 -9.68
CA SER A 246 -7.80 16.44 -10.77
C SER A 246 -8.65 15.52 -11.63
N SER A 247 -8.15 14.33 -12.00
CA SER A 247 -8.92 13.35 -12.78
C SER A 247 -10.13 12.83 -12.01
N ASN A 248 -9.97 12.48 -10.73
CA ASN A 248 -11.07 12.06 -9.86
C ASN A 248 -12.10 13.19 -9.68
N PHE A 249 -11.67 14.44 -9.53
CA PHE A 249 -12.56 15.59 -9.40
C PHE A 249 -13.39 15.82 -10.67
N VAL A 250 -12.75 15.75 -11.85
CA VAL A 250 -13.45 15.86 -13.14
C VAL A 250 -14.46 14.72 -13.31
N PHE A 251 -14.08 13.49 -12.99
CA PHE A 251 -14.97 12.33 -13.07
C PHE A 251 -16.20 12.45 -12.16
N LEU A 252 -15.99 12.81 -10.89
CA LEU A 252 -17.08 13.02 -9.93
C LEU A 252 -17.98 14.20 -10.33
N SER A 253 -17.38 15.27 -10.85
CA SER A 253 -18.13 16.44 -11.34
C SER A 253 -19.01 16.07 -12.54
N LEU A 254 -18.49 15.28 -13.49
CA LEU A 254 -19.27 14.78 -14.63
C LEU A 254 -20.44 13.91 -14.18
N LEU A 255 -20.23 12.98 -13.23
CA LEU A 255 -21.29 12.16 -12.67
C LEU A 255 -22.36 13.01 -11.96
N PHE A 256 -21.95 14.03 -11.21
CA PHE A 256 -22.86 14.94 -10.53
C PHE A 256 -23.72 15.73 -11.52
N VAL A 257 -23.11 16.29 -12.57
CA VAL A 257 -23.82 17.01 -13.64
C VAL A 257 -24.79 16.10 -14.37
N LEU A 258 -24.38 14.89 -14.76
CA LEU A 258 -25.26 13.92 -15.42
C LEU A 258 -26.43 13.49 -14.52
N SER A 259 -26.18 13.29 -13.22
CA SER A 259 -27.22 13.00 -12.24
C SER A 259 -28.23 14.16 -12.13
N TYR A 260 -27.72 15.39 -12.06
CA TYR A 260 -28.54 16.59 -12.00
C TYR A 260 -29.40 16.77 -13.27
N VAL A 261 -28.82 16.58 -14.46
CA VAL A 261 -29.54 16.63 -15.73
C VAL A 261 -30.60 15.52 -15.80
N LYS A 262 -30.30 14.29 -15.35
CA LYS A 262 -31.29 13.22 -15.27
C LYS A 262 -32.43 13.55 -14.30
N LEU A 263 -32.14 14.18 -13.17
CA LEU A 263 -33.17 14.61 -12.21
C LEU A 263 -34.09 15.66 -12.84
N LEU A 264 -33.52 16.66 -13.51
CA LEU A 264 -34.28 17.68 -14.24
C LEU A 264 -35.13 17.08 -15.37
N LEU A 265 -34.59 16.11 -16.13
CA LEU A 265 -35.37 15.39 -17.14
C LEU A 265 -36.48 14.56 -16.47
N LYS A 266 -36.23 13.87 -15.36
CA LYS A 266 -37.25 13.07 -14.67
C LYS A 266 -38.42 13.92 -14.16
N GLU A 267 -38.15 15.12 -13.67
CA GLU A 267 -39.17 16.06 -13.20
C GLU A 267 -40.05 16.59 -14.35
N ASN A 268 -39.45 16.82 -15.52
CA ASN A 268 -40.18 17.22 -16.73
C ASN A 268 -41.05 16.10 -17.35
N TRP A 269 -40.77 14.83 -17.04
CA TRP A 269 -41.52 13.65 -17.53
C TRP A 269 -42.52 13.11 -16.51
N ALA A 270 -42.92 13.92 -15.50
CA ALA A 270 -44.12 13.67 -14.72
C ALA A 270 -45.30 14.51 -15.25
N PRO A 271 -45.88 14.22 -16.44
CA PRO A 271 -47.10 14.89 -16.86
C PRO A 271 -48.27 14.36 -16.03
N VAL A 272 -48.89 15.25 -15.27
CA VAL A 272 -50.35 15.42 -15.12
C VAL A 272 -51.16 14.13 -15.36
N GLN A 273 -51.40 13.35 -14.30
CA GLN A 273 -52.40 12.25 -14.30
C GLN A 273 -53.56 12.47 -13.31
N LEU A 274 -53.83 13.70 -12.90
CA LEU A 274 -55.00 14.03 -12.06
C LEU A 274 -55.73 15.24 -12.65
N ARG A 275 -56.54 15.03 -13.70
CA ARG A 275 -57.72 15.86 -14.06
C ARG A 275 -58.51 15.37 -15.30
N THR A 276 -58.80 14.07 -15.38
CA THR A 276 -59.89 13.54 -16.22
C THR A 276 -60.56 12.37 -15.52
N ASP A 277 -61.14 12.63 -14.36
CA ASP A 277 -62.19 11.78 -13.78
C ASP A 277 -63.18 12.67 -13.04
N GLY A 278 -63.91 13.47 -13.82
CA GLY A 278 -64.80 14.49 -13.30
C GLY A 278 -65.56 15.22 -14.40
N ASP A 279 -66.02 14.48 -15.43
CA ASP A 279 -67.12 14.94 -16.28
C ASP A 279 -67.68 13.78 -17.14
N ARG A 280 -68.27 12.77 -16.48
CA ARG A 280 -69.16 11.79 -17.10
C ARG A 280 -70.24 11.39 -16.10
N ASN A 281 -71.01 12.37 -15.65
CA ASN A 281 -72.31 12.15 -15.04
C ASN A 281 -73.13 13.40 -15.31
N ILE A 282 -73.95 13.35 -16.35
CA ILE A 282 -75.26 14.01 -16.53
C ILE A 282 -75.58 13.89 -18.03
N ASN A 283 -76.78 13.36 -18.32
CA ASN A 283 -77.42 13.13 -19.62
C ASN A 283 -77.19 11.75 -20.25
N GLN A 284 -77.98 10.76 -19.81
CA GLN A 284 -78.92 10.06 -20.70
C GLN A 284 -79.81 9.11 -19.86
N GLU A 285 -80.81 9.66 -19.17
CA GLU A 285 -82.08 8.95 -18.98
C GLU A 285 -82.93 9.31 -20.20
N ASP A 286 -83.24 8.35 -21.08
CA ASP A 286 -84.64 7.95 -21.32
C ASP A 286 -84.77 6.84 -22.38
N HIS A 287 -85.80 6.02 -22.16
CA HIS A 287 -86.41 5.02 -23.04
C HIS A 287 -85.88 3.57 -23.10
N SER A 288 -86.50 2.79 -22.21
CA SER A 288 -87.43 1.68 -22.52
C SER A 288 -86.90 0.27 -22.81
N ASN A 289 -87.20 -0.61 -21.83
CA ASN A 289 -87.87 -1.90 -21.93
C ASN A 289 -87.32 -2.97 -22.89
N ALA A 290 -86.82 -4.09 -22.33
CA ALA A 290 -87.52 -5.38 -22.40
C ALA A 290 -86.74 -6.53 -21.72
N ALA A 291 -87.42 -7.15 -20.76
CA ALA A 291 -87.57 -8.60 -20.56
C ALA A 291 -86.41 -9.51 -20.07
N GLY A 292 -86.71 -10.17 -18.94
CA GLY A 292 -86.30 -11.53 -18.57
C GLY A 292 -85.13 -11.60 -17.59
N GLY A 293 -85.23 -12.04 -16.34
CA GLY A 293 -86.25 -12.83 -15.66
C GLY A 293 -85.53 -13.94 -14.88
N THR A 294 -85.62 -13.91 -13.53
CA THR A 294 -85.59 -15.03 -12.55
C THR A 294 -84.43 -16.03 -12.58
N ALA A 295 -83.98 -16.71 -11.52
CA ALA A 295 -84.08 -16.73 -10.07
C ALA A 295 -83.41 -18.07 -9.68
N GLU A 296 -82.94 -18.21 -8.43
CA GLU A 296 -82.78 -19.51 -7.73
C GLU A 296 -81.69 -20.49 -8.24
N LEU A 297 -81.15 -21.43 -7.46
CA LEU A 297 -80.89 -21.64 -6.03
C LEU A 297 -80.01 -22.92 -6.01
N VAL A 298 -79.07 -23.02 -5.07
CA VAL A 298 -78.65 -24.27 -4.37
C VAL A 298 -78.07 -25.45 -5.19
N GLY A 299 -76.85 -25.87 -4.80
CA GLY A 299 -76.18 -27.10 -5.25
C GLY A 299 -76.85 -28.39 -4.77
N PRO A 300 -76.25 -29.58 -5.03
CA PRO A 300 -75.49 -30.19 -3.95
C PRO A 300 -74.26 -31.00 -4.38
N ARG A 301 -73.49 -31.36 -3.35
CA ARG A 301 -72.39 -32.33 -3.32
C ARG A 301 -72.76 -33.68 -3.95
N MET A 302 -71.82 -34.22 -4.72
CA MET A 302 -71.19 -35.52 -4.48
C MET A 302 -69.73 -35.43 -4.89
#